data_AF-A0A3A5JTH6-F1
#
_entry.id   AF-A0A3A5JTH6-F1
#
_cell.length_a   1.000
_cell.length_b   1.000
_cell.length_c   1.000
_cell.angle_alpha   90.00
_cell.angle_beta   90.00
_cell.angle_gamma   90.00
#
_symmetry.space_group_name_H-M   'P 1'
#
loop_
_entity.id
_entity.type
_entity.pdbx_description
1 polymer ?
#
loop_
_entity_poly.entity_id
_entity_poly.type
_entity_poly.pdbx_seq_one_letter_code
_entity_poly.pdbx_strand_id
1 'polypeptide(L)'
;MKKILITAFVAIALAGCATKGTRIMNIQANCDAVSPEPQDFYNFVACMKSGIAQDEKLASTPVVIKYVTMADRLSARARAGDISLAEAQWELDGYYRQANPRARHRRAPKPVQSVQQPVQVDKQVQQ
;
A
#
# COMPACT_ATOMS: atom_id res chain seq x y z
N MET A 1 56.76 13.26 -26.58
CA MET A 1 55.93 13.53 -25.40
C MET A 1 54.52 13.92 -25.83
N LYS A 2 53.51 13.06 -25.61
CA LYS A 2 52.08 13.42 -25.52
C LYS A 2 51.30 12.15 -25.16
N LYS A 3 51.15 11.92 -23.85
CA LYS A 3 50.24 10.89 -23.32
C LYS A 3 48.85 11.54 -23.24
N ILE A 4 47.98 11.24 -24.20
CA ILE A 4 46.58 11.65 -24.13
C ILE A 4 45.86 10.60 -23.27
N LEU A 5 45.57 11.02 -22.04
CA LEU A 5 44.73 10.33 -21.07
C LEU A 5 43.32 10.16 -21.63
N ILE A 6 43.01 8.98 -22.17
CA ILE A 6 41.63 8.55 -22.41
C ILE A 6 41.09 8.10 -21.06
N THR A 7 40.57 9.06 -20.30
CA THR A 7 39.90 8.82 -19.03
C THR A 7 38.42 9.08 -19.22
N ALA A 8 37.62 8.17 -18.67
CA ALA A 8 36.20 8.36 -18.36
C ALA A 8 35.21 8.38 -19.54
N PHE A 9 34.94 7.21 -20.12
CA PHE A 9 33.66 6.98 -20.82
C PHE A 9 33.12 5.56 -20.63
N VAL A 10 33.15 5.03 -19.40
CA VAL A 10 32.39 3.81 -19.05
C VAL A 10 31.84 3.93 -17.62
N ALA A 11 31.03 4.96 -17.36
CA ALA A 11 30.28 5.07 -16.11
C ALA A 11 28.84 5.57 -16.32
N ILE A 12 28.30 5.44 -17.53
CA ILE A 12 26.91 5.81 -17.83
C ILE A 12 26.19 4.63 -18.46
N ALA A 13 26.14 3.50 -17.74
CA ALA A 13 25.29 2.37 -18.12
C ALA A 13 24.55 1.74 -16.92
N LEU A 14 24.54 2.40 -15.75
CA LEU A 14 23.80 1.95 -14.57
C LEU A 14 22.60 2.83 -14.20
N ALA A 15 22.30 3.87 -14.98
CA ALA A 15 21.10 4.71 -14.76
C ALA A 15 19.81 4.10 -15.37
N GLY A 16 19.84 2.87 -15.86
CA GLY A 16 18.72 2.23 -16.57
C GLY A 16 17.76 1.39 -15.72
N CYS A 17 18.02 1.20 -14.41
CA CYS A 17 17.23 0.28 -13.59
C CYS A 17 16.72 0.91 -12.28
N ALA A 18 16.51 2.23 -12.23
CA ALA A 18 15.84 2.89 -11.11
C ALA A 18 14.30 2.73 -11.23
N THR A 19 13.86 1.55 -10.80
CA THR A 19 12.87 1.42 -9.73
C THR A 19 11.46 2.01 -9.96
N LYS A 20 10.66 1.41 -10.84
CA LYS A 20 9.18 1.49 -10.72
C LYS A 20 8.69 1.12 -9.32
N GLY A 21 9.38 0.17 -8.66
CA GLY A 21 9.13 -0.22 -7.28
C GLY A 21 9.42 0.85 -6.23
N THR A 22 10.24 1.88 -6.48
CA THR A 22 10.46 2.96 -5.48
C THR A 22 9.41 4.06 -5.56
N ARG A 23 8.78 4.29 -6.72
CA ARG A 23 7.82 5.40 -6.85
C ARG A 23 6.56 5.16 -6.04
N ILE A 24 5.95 3.99 -6.16
CA ILE A 24 4.79 3.63 -5.35
C ILE A 24 5.15 3.50 -3.86
N MET A 25 6.37 3.10 -3.51
CA MET A 25 6.85 3.11 -2.11
C MET A 25 6.94 4.53 -1.54
N ASN A 26 7.41 5.50 -2.34
CA ASN A 26 7.48 6.89 -1.91
C ASN A 26 6.09 7.48 -1.72
N ILE A 27 5.13 7.17 -2.62
CA ILE A 27 3.75 7.62 -2.47
C ILE A 27 3.15 7.02 -1.19
N GLN A 28 3.33 5.72 -0.97
CA GLN A 28 2.85 5.05 0.24
C GLN A 28 3.43 5.66 1.51
N ALA A 29 4.75 5.83 1.59
CA ALA A 29 5.39 6.44 2.76
C ALA A 29 4.90 7.87 3.04
N ASN A 30 4.65 8.65 1.99
CA ASN A 30 4.08 9.99 2.15
C ASN A 30 2.63 9.94 2.66
N CYS A 31 1.82 9.00 2.16
CA CYS A 31 0.44 8.85 2.61
C CYS A 31 0.35 8.29 4.04
N ASP A 32 1.22 7.35 4.42
CA ASP A 32 1.34 6.86 5.79
C ASP A 32 1.73 7.98 6.77
N ALA A 33 2.60 8.91 6.34
CA ALA A 33 2.99 10.05 7.17
C ALA A 33 1.84 11.04 7.43
N VAL A 34 0.89 11.14 6.49
CA VAL A 34 -0.29 12.02 6.59
C VAL A 34 -1.47 11.32 7.25
N SER A 35 -1.55 9.99 7.16
CA SER A 35 -2.62 9.15 7.70
C SER A 35 -2.03 7.99 8.51
N PRO A 36 -1.45 8.27 9.68
CA PRO A 36 -0.71 7.28 10.46
C PRO A 36 -1.63 6.28 11.18
N GLU A 37 -2.90 6.63 11.40
CA GLU A 37 -3.82 5.81 12.17
C GLU A 37 -4.74 4.98 11.26
N PRO A 38 -5.11 3.74 11.66
CA PRO A 38 -5.95 2.90 10.81
C PRO A 38 -7.37 3.42 10.58
N GLN A 39 -7.88 4.27 11.47
CA GLN A 39 -9.15 4.96 11.23
C GLN A 39 -9.11 5.92 10.03
N ASP A 40 -7.91 6.31 9.57
CA ASP A 40 -7.71 7.15 8.40
C ASP A 40 -7.55 6.33 7.10
N PHE A 41 -7.89 5.04 7.10
CA PHE A 41 -7.73 4.17 5.94
C PHE A 41 -8.31 4.75 4.64
N TYR A 42 -9.48 5.39 4.69
CA TYR A 42 -10.06 6.02 3.50
C TYR A 42 -9.24 7.22 3.01
N ASN A 43 -8.67 8.01 3.93
CA ASN A 43 -7.78 9.14 3.62
C ASN A 43 -6.47 8.64 3.01
N PHE A 44 -5.92 7.55 3.57
CA PHE A 44 -4.77 6.86 3.00
C PHE A 44 -5.03 6.40 1.56
N VAL A 45 -6.16 5.71 1.30
CA VAL A 45 -6.52 5.25 -0.05
C VAL A 45 -6.71 6.43 -1.02
N ALA A 46 -7.32 7.52 -0.57
CA ALA A 46 -7.49 8.73 -1.38
C ALA A 46 -6.13 9.38 -1.72
N CYS A 47 -5.23 9.49 -0.74
CA CYS A 47 -3.87 9.99 -0.94
C CYS A 47 -3.11 9.12 -1.96
N MET A 48 -3.17 7.80 -1.82
CA MET A 48 -2.53 6.85 -2.74
C MET A 48 -3.05 7.04 -4.17
N LYS A 49 -4.37 7.10 -4.34
CA LYS A 49 -5.00 7.31 -5.65
C LYS A 49 -4.56 8.63 -6.28
N SER A 50 -4.54 9.71 -5.50
CA SER A 50 -4.09 11.02 -5.98
C SER A 50 -2.61 10.99 -6.42
N GLY A 51 -1.73 10.43 -5.58
CA GLY A 51 -0.31 10.32 -5.92
C GLY A 51 -0.03 9.44 -7.14
N ILE A 52 -0.79 8.34 -7.30
CA ILE A 52 -0.70 7.46 -8.47
C ILE A 52 -1.21 8.18 -9.73
N ALA A 53 -2.33 8.90 -9.64
CA ALA A 53 -2.92 9.60 -10.78
C ALA A 53 -2.01 10.70 -11.34
N GLN A 54 -1.14 11.28 -10.50
CA GLN A 54 -0.13 12.26 -10.92
C GLN A 54 1.03 11.65 -11.72
N ASP A 55 1.20 10.31 -11.72
CA ASP A 55 2.22 9.60 -12.51
C ASP A 55 1.55 8.62 -13.47
N GLU A 56 1.25 9.09 -14.69
CA GLU A 56 0.56 8.33 -15.74
C GLU A 56 1.29 7.02 -16.12
N LYS A 57 2.63 7.02 -16.04
CA LYS A 57 3.45 5.82 -16.32
C LYS A 57 3.35 4.79 -15.20
N LEU A 58 3.09 5.22 -13.96
CA LEU A 58 2.85 4.36 -12.82
C LEU A 58 1.41 3.84 -12.81
N ALA A 59 0.44 4.72 -13.06
CA ALA A 59 -0.99 4.42 -13.09
C ALA A 59 -1.36 3.33 -14.12
N SER A 60 -0.65 3.30 -15.25
CA SER A 60 -0.84 2.28 -16.30
C SER A 60 -0.20 0.93 -16.00
N THR A 61 0.55 0.78 -14.89
CA THR A 61 1.22 -0.50 -14.60
C THR A 61 0.25 -1.53 -14.02
N PRO A 62 0.31 -2.81 -14.46
CA PRO A 62 -0.60 -3.85 -13.99
C PRO A 62 -0.59 -4.06 -12.46
N VAL A 63 0.57 -3.87 -11.81
CA VAL A 63 0.70 -4.00 -10.36
C VAL A 63 -0.07 -2.90 -9.63
N VAL A 64 0.02 -1.67 -10.13
CA VAL A 64 -0.66 -0.49 -9.55
C VAL A 64 -2.16 -0.58 -9.78
N ILE A 65 -2.60 -0.99 -10.96
CA ILE A 65 -4.02 -1.23 -11.26
C ILE A 65 -4.59 -2.23 -10.25
N LYS A 66 -3.93 -3.38 -10.05
CA LYS A 66 -4.38 -4.39 -9.09
C LYS A 66 -4.36 -3.89 -7.64
N TYR A 67 -3.35 -3.10 -7.27
CA TYR A 67 -3.28 -2.48 -5.94
C TYR A 67 -4.47 -1.54 -5.70
N VAL A 68 -4.78 -0.65 -6.66
CA VAL A 68 -5.92 0.27 -6.56
C VAL A 68 -7.25 -0.49 -6.51
N THR A 69 -7.41 -1.54 -7.33
CA THR A 69 -8.60 -2.42 -7.27
C THR A 69 -8.74 -3.10 -5.91
N MET A 70 -7.63 -3.56 -5.32
CA MET A 70 -7.65 -4.15 -3.97
C MET A 70 -8.05 -3.10 -2.93
N ALA A 71 -7.49 -1.89 -2.99
CA ALA A 71 -7.84 -0.79 -2.08
C ALA A 71 -9.33 -0.44 -2.16
N ASP A 72 -9.91 -0.44 -3.36
CA ASP A 72 -11.34 -0.19 -3.57
C ASP A 72 -12.21 -1.31 -2.99
N ARG A 73 -11.83 -2.57 -3.21
CA ARG A 73 -12.52 -3.73 -2.63
C ARG A 73 -12.51 -3.68 -1.10
N LEU A 74 -11.35 -3.38 -0.50
CA LEU A 74 -11.21 -3.30 0.95
C LEU A 74 -11.98 -2.11 1.53
N SER A 75 -11.98 -0.98 0.82
CA SER A 75 -12.82 0.17 1.19
C SER A 75 -14.31 -0.18 1.17
N ALA A 76 -14.78 -0.92 0.17
CA ALA A 76 -16.17 -1.36 0.10
C ALA A 76 -16.54 -2.32 1.24
N ARG A 77 -15.69 -3.32 1.54
CA ARG A 77 -15.90 -4.25 2.66
C ARG A 77 -15.91 -3.54 4.00
N ALA A 78 -15.01 -2.58 4.21
CA ALA A 78 -14.96 -1.80 5.45
C ALA A 78 -16.19 -0.90 5.60
N ARG A 79 -16.71 -0.32 4.51
CA ARG A 79 -17.97 0.45 4.53
C ARG A 79 -19.18 -0.42 4.82
N ALA A 80 -19.18 -1.66 4.34
CA ALA A 80 -20.22 -2.64 4.62
C ALA A 80 -20.16 -3.19 6.06
N GLY A 81 -19.07 -2.94 6.80
CA GLY A 81 -18.85 -3.49 8.13
C GLY A 81 -18.37 -4.94 8.14
N ASP A 82 -18.02 -5.50 6.97
CA ASP A 82 -17.51 -6.88 6.84
C ASP A 82 -16.12 -7.04 7.46
N ILE A 83 -15.34 -5.95 7.49
CA ILE A 83 -14.00 -5.86 8.09
C ILE A 83 -13.82 -4.51 8.78
N SER A 84 -12.94 -4.47 9.76
CA SER A 84 -12.48 -3.21 10.35
C SER A 84 -11.55 -2.44 9.40
N LEU A 85 -11.42 -1.13 9.61
CA LEU A 85 -10.47 -0.29 8.87
C LEU A 85 -9.01 -0.73 9.08
N ALA A 86 -8.70 -1.22 10.28
CA ALA A 86 -7.38 -1.78 10.58
C ALA A 86 -7.10 -3.07 9.79
N GLU A 87 -8.08 -3.97 9.67
CA GLU A 87 -7.96 -5.16 8.84
C GLU A 87 -7.82 -4.81 7.36
N ALA A 88 -8.58 -3.81 6.89
CA ALA A 88 -8.47 -3.31 5.52
C ALA A 88 -7.06 -2.77 5.23
N GLN A 89 -6.51 -1.93 6.10
CA GLN A 89 -5.13 -1.43 5.95
C GLN A 89 -4.11 -2.56 5.97
N TRP A 90 -4.27 -3.51 6.90
CA TRP A 90 -3.38 -4.67 7.02
C TRP A 90 -3.38 -5.57 5.78
N GLU A 91 -4.56 -5.88 5.23
CA GLU A 91 -4.71 -6.66 4.00
C GLU A 91 -4.07 -5.93 2.82
N LEU A 92 -4.27 -4.62 2.70
CA LEU A 92 -3.70 -3.81 1.61
C LEU A 92 -2.17 -3.75 1.68
N ASP A 93 -1.59 -3.58 2.87
CA ASP A 93 -0.14 -3.63 3.10
C ASP A 93 0.44 -5.02 2.82
N GLY A 94 -0.28 -6.07 3.22
CA GLY A 94 0.06 -7.45 2.90
C GLY A 94 0.16 -7.67 1.39
N TYR A 95 -0.86 -7.23 0.66
CA TYR A 95 -0.91 -7.32 -0.80
C TYR A 95 0.27 -6.60 -1.46
N TYR A 96 0.56 -5.38 -1.01
CA TYR A 96 1.65 -4.58 -1.56
C TYR A 96 3.02 -5.23 -1.37
N ARG A 97 3.29 -5.77 -0.17
CA ARG A 97 4.55 -6.48 0.13
C ARG A 97 4.71 -7.74 -0.70
N GLN A 98 3.63 -8.49 -0.92
CA GLN A 98 3.66 -9.69 -1.76
C GLN A 98 3.94 -9.34 -3.23
N ALA A 99 3.33 -8.25 -3.73
CA ALA A 99 3.55 -7.77 -5.08
C ALA A 99 4.93 -7.09 -5.28
N ASN A 100 5.58 -6.66 -4.20
CA ASN A 100 6.88 -5.99 -4.22
C ASN A 100 7.85 -6.55 -3.16
N PRO A 101 8.57 -7.66 -3.44
CA PRO A 101 9.45 -8.32 -2.47
C PRO A 101 10.66 -7.49 -2.03
N ARG A 102 10.91 -6.33 -2.66
CA ARG A 102 11.92 -5.34 -2.23
C ARG A 102 11.40 -4.40 -1.14
N ALA A 103 10.08 -4.33 -0.91
CA ALA A 103 9.46 -3.59 0.19
C ALA A 103 9.61 -4.34 1.52
N ARG A 104 10.85 -4.51 2.00
CA ARG A 104 11.13 -5.13 3.31
C ARG A 104 11.05 -4.11 4.44
N HIS A 105 9.90 -3.50 4.72
CA HIS A 105 9.78 -2.74 5.98
C HIS A 105 8.48 -3.01 6.71
N ARG A 106 8.67 -3.34 8.00
CA ARG A 106 7.74 -3.52 9.12
C ARG A 106 6.49 -4.36 8.82
N ARG A 107 6.42 -5.56 9.43
CA ARG A 107 5.12 -6.12 9.78
C ARG A 107 4.49 -5.11 10.74
N ALA A 108 3.47 -4.37 10.30
CA ALA A 108 2.50 -3.88 11.27
C ALA A 108 1.98 -5.10 12.08
N PRO A 109 1.67 -4.95 13.37
CA PRO A 109 1.02 -6.02 14.09
C PRO A 109 -0.32 -6.32 13.40
N LYS A 110 -0.62 -7.60 13.16
CA LYS A 110 -1.94 -8.00 12.64
C LYS A 110 -2.98 -7.43 13.62
N PRO A 111 -3.99 -6.68 13.15
CA PRO A 111 -5.07 -6.25 14.03
C PRO A 111 -5.69 -7.50 14.65
N VAL A 112 -5.78 -7.50 15.98
CA VAL A 112 -6.44 -8.57 16.73
C VAL A 112 -7.88 -8.58 16.24
N GLN A 113 -8.29 -9.66 15.59
CA GLN A 113 -9.67 -9.86 15.14
C GLN A 113 -10.60 -9.43 16.27
N SER A 114 -11.42 -8.40 16.03
CA SER A 114 -12.66 -8.28 16.78
C SER A 114 -13.45 -9.51 16.39
N VAL A 115 -13.39 -10.52 17.26
CA VAL A 115 -14.33 -11.63 17.24
C VAL A 115 -15.69 -10.96 17.16
N GLN A 116 -16.36 -11.08 16.01
CA GLN A 116 -17.81 -10.93 15.95
C GLN A 116 -18.33 -11.96 16.94
N GLN A 117 -18.46 -11.54 18.20
CA GLN A 117 -19.19 -12.30 19.19
C GLN A 117 -20.59 -12.40 18.60
N PRO A 118 -21.09 -13.62 18.30
CA PRO A 118 -22.51 -13.75 18.11
C PRO A 118 -23.13 -13.22 19.39
N VAL A 119 -23.88 -12.12 19.29
CA VAL A 119 -24.76 -11.67 20.35
C VAL A 119 -25.75 -12.83 20.52
N GLN A 120 -25.44 -13.73 21.45
CA GLN A 120 -26.40 -14.67 22.00
C GLN A 120 -27.48 -13.78 22.60
N VAL A 121 -28.58 -13.61 21.86
CA VAL A 121 -29.81 -13.02 22.40
C VAL A 121 -30.28 -14.01 23.45
N ASP A 122 -29.89 -13.76 24.69
CA ASP A 122 -30.39 -14.44 25.87
C ASP A 122 -31.92 -14.24 25.86
N LYS A 123 -32.66 -15.28 25.48
CA LYS A 123 -34.10 -15.35 25.64
C LYS A 123 -34.41 -15.52 27.13
N GLN A 124 -34.23 -14.46 27.90
CA GLN A 124 -34.75 -14.35 29.26
C GLN A 124 -36.21 -13.88 29.19
N VAL A 125 -37.11 -14.87 29.23
CA VAL A 125 -38.31 -14.95 30.08
C VAL A 125 -39.08 -13.66 30.40
N GLN A 126 -40.35 -13.60 29.96
CA GLN A 126 -41.55 -13.02 30.62
C GLN A 126 -42.71 -13.14 29.61
N GLN A 127 -43.87 -13.76 29.82
CA GLN A 127 -44.58 -14.38 30.95
C GLN A 127 -45.44 -15.53 30.42
#